data_AF-A0A2M6Z5Q2-F1
#
_entry.id   AF-A0A2M6Z5Q2-F1
#
_cell.length_a   1.000
_cell.length_b   1.000
_cell.length_c   1.000
_cell.angle_alpha   90.00
_cell.angle_beta   90.00
_cell.angle_gamma   90.00
#
_symmetry.space_group_name_H-M   'P 1'
#
loop_
_entity.id
_entity.type
_entity.pdbx_description
1 polymer ?
#
loop_
_entity_poly.entity_id
_entity_poly.type
_entity_poly.pdbx_seq_one_letter_code
_entity_poly.pdbx_strand_id
1 'polypeptide(L)'
;MRKTAGLTHITIFTEPAPCGGKCIYCPSVPEMPKSYLPHADIKKFGLNYSSREQLRYWISKTIDDGMAAKKIEVIILGGSFLAHSRNYRREFIRGIYEAIDGDAPNSTAEEIIERHSSSAERRIIGITIEARPDQIDKASLEEIFRLGVTKVELGVQSLNDEILEFNKRGHSSKDVESAVAVIRDFGLKVGFHLLLGMPGSNFEKDIVSSERALKDSRFRPDHIKFYFCEMFKKEFMDPELRKLFEEGKWKPLDKREREALLEVILPMVPESTRISRIGRKCADSEVEGERFFIDRGNVERKFKCRCIRCREPLPKFETDMKSVIVADEKWRENEVYFEARPESENRCLGLLRLHINSTRSIVRELHVYGIETPIGEHGIHQHKGIGKMLLKAAEDYSKRFGCKIIFVASGVGVREYYRKKGYILNEDGFMEKEL
;
A
#
# COMPACT_ATOMS: atom_id res chain seq x y z
N MET A 1 -13.33 -10.76 8.44
CA MET A 1 -12.14 -10.21 7.75
C MET A 1 -11.30 -11.38 7.21
N ARG A 2 -11.11 -11.50 5.88
CA ARG A 2 -10.12 -12.43 5.30
C ARG A 2 -8.74 -12.04 5.87
N LYS A 3 -8.24 -12.80 6.84
CA LYS A 3 -6.90 -12.65 7.43
C LYS A 3 -5.92 -13.27 6.40
N THR A 4 -5.09 -12.45 5.76
CA THR A 4 -3.97 -12.92 4.93
C THR A 4 -3.02 -13.65 5.86
N ALA A 5 -2.85 -14.95 5.64
CA ALA A 5 -2.21 -15.83 6.60
C ALA A 5 -0.72 -15.49 6.78
N GLY A 6 -0.25 -15.42 8.02
CA GLY A 6 1.16 -15.18 8.36
C GLY A 6 1.68 -13.74 8.21
N LEU A 7 0.88 -12.76 7.78
CA LEU A 7 1.26 -11.34 7.70
C LEU A 7 0.36 -10.48 8.60
N THR A 8 0.98 -9.79 9.55
CA THR A 8 0.32 -8.81 10.42
C THR A 8 0.51 -7.41 9.84
N HIS A 9 -0.58 -6.74 9.51
CA HIS A 9 -0.54 -5.32 9.14
C HIS A 9 -0.75 -4.48 10.40
N ILE A 10 0.24 -3.68 10.79
CA ILE A 10 0.15 -2.76 11.92
C ILE A 10 0.12 -1.34 11.38
N THR A 11 -0.83 -0.55 11.87
CA THR A 11 -1.00 0.85 11.50
C THR A 11 -0.50 1.73 12.65
N ILE A 12 0.39 2.66 12.35
CA ILE A 12 0.89 3.66 13.28
C ILE A 12 0.76 5.06 12.67
N PHE A 13 0.71 6.08 13.53
CA PHE A 13 0.45 7.46 13.14
C PHE A 13 1.66 8.36 13.38
N THR A 14 1.94 9.25 12.44
CA THR A 14 2.86 10.38 12.65
C THR A 14 2.21 11.45 13.50
N GLU A 15 3.03 12.37 14.00
CA GLU A 15 2.54 13.58 14.67
C GLU A 15 1.75 14.49 13.70
N PRO A 16 0.84 15.33 14.21
CA PRO A 16 0.15 16.30 13.38
C PRO A 16 1.13 17.27 12.74
N ALA A 17 1.19 17.29 11.40
CA ALA A 17 1.97 18.24 10.63
C ALA A 17 1.20 18.73 9.39
N PRO A 18 1.46 19.94 8.90
CA PRO A 18 0.90 20.41 7.64
C PRO A 18 1.39 19.52 6.48
N CYS A 19 0.47 18.89 5.75
CA CYS A 19 0.83 18.17 4.52
C CYS A 19 1.07 19.12 3.33
N GLY A 20 0.91 20.43 3.52
CA GLY A 20 1.00 21.48 2.50
C GLY A 20 -0.22 21.64 1.59
N GLY A 21 -1.25 20.79 1.74
CA GLY A 21 -2.47 20.83 0.93
C GLY A 21 -3.56 21.65 1.63
N LYS A 22 -4.41 22.35 0.86
CA LYS A 22 -5.51 23.19 1.37
C LYS A 22 -6.88 22.61 1.00
N CYS A 23 -6.97 21.29 0.95
CA CYS A 23 -8.13 20.61 0.39
C CYS A 23 -9.42 20.91 1.18
N ILE A 24 -10.44 21.41 0.49
CA ILE A 24 -11.73 21.77 1.12
C ILE A 24 -12.49 20.56 1.68
N TYR A 25 -12.25 19.36 1.14
CA TYR A 25 -12.89 18.12 1.60
C TYR A 25 -12.16 17.41 2.74
N CYS A 26 -10.96 17.86 3.10
CA CYS A 26 -10.12 17.13 4.03
C CYS A 26 -10.44 17.52 5.47
N PRO A 27 -10.92 16.58 6.32
CA PRO A 27 -11.21 16.92 7.70
C PRO A 27 -9.94 17.36 8.44
N SER A 28 -10.11 18.31 9.35
CA SER A 28 -9.07 18.85 10.21
C SER A 28 -9.55 18.79 11.65
N VAL A 29 -8.93 17.92 12.44
CA VAL A 29 -9.29 17.72 13.85
C VAL A 29 -8.09 18.17 14.70
N PRO A 30 -8.28 19.01 15.73
CA PRO A 30 -7.19 19.44 16.59
C PRO A 30 -6.38 18.27 17.14
N GLU A 31 -5.06 18.40 17.12
CA GLU A 31 -4.10 17.41 17.61
C GLU A 31 -4.16 16.04 16.91
N MET A 32 -4.82 15.94 15.76
CA MET A 32 -4.85 14.73 14.93
C MET A 32 -4.09 14.95 13.62
N PRO A 33 -3.48 13.91 13.04
CA PRO A 33 -2.89 14.02 11.72
C PRO A 33 -3.94 14.41 10.67
N LYS A 34 -3.54 15.22 9.70
CA LYS A 34 -4.43 15.69 8.63
C LYS A 34 -5.18 14.53 7.98
N SER A 35 -6.49 14.72 7.76
CA SER A 35 -7.43 13.71 7.22
C SER A 35 -7.91 12.63 8.19
N TYR A 36 -7.40 12.55 9.43
CA TYR A 36 -7.80 11.52 10.40
C TYR A 36 -8.83 12.05 11.40
N LEU A 37 -9.66 11.13 11.91
CA LEU A 37 -10.82 11.41 12.75
C LEU A 37 -10.67 10.74 14.13
N PRO A 38 -11.38 11.23 15.17
CA PRO A 38 -11.26 10.71 16.54
C PRO A 38 -11.38 9.19 16.72
N HIS A 39 -12.14 8.47 15.89
CA HIS A 39 -12.29 7.01 15.98
C HIS A 39 -10.98 6.23 15.81
N ALA A 40 -9.95 6.85 15.21
CA ALA A 40 -8.62 6.26 15.13
C ALA A 40 -8.01 6.06 16.54
N ASP A 41 -8.56 6.76 17.55
CA ASP A 41 -8.31 6.59 18.98
C ASP A 41 -6.82 6.68 19.34
N ILE A 42 -6.09 7.56 18.65
CA ILE A 42 -4.64 7.70 18.79
C ILE A 42 -4.27 8.15 20.21
N LYS A 43 -5.14 8.96 20.85
CA LYS A 43 -4.95 9.52 22.18
C LYS A 43 -5.06 8.51 23.32
N LYS A 44 -5.72 7.36 23.12
CA LYS A 44 -5.89 6.31 24.16
C LYS A 44 -4.57 5.77 24.71
N PHE A 45 -3.47 6.00 24.01
CA PHE A 45 -2.18 5.44 24.39
C PHE A 45 -1.28 6.42 25.15
N GLY A 46 -1.64 7.70 25.27
CA GLY A 46 -0.74 8.71 25.88
C GLY A 46 0.62 8.82 25.16
N LEU A 47 0.71 8.26 23.95
CA LEU A 47 1.93 8.19 23.17
C LEU A 47 2.03 9.48 22.37
N ASN A 48 3.10 10.24 22.59
CA ASN A 48 3.45 11.44 21.83
C ASN A 48 3.83 11.10 20.38
N TYR A 49 2.98 10.36 19.67
CA TYR A 49 3.20 9.84 18.32
C TYR A 49 4.52 9.06 18.15
N SER A 50 5.03 8.46 19.23
CA SER A 50 6.20 7.58 19.18
C SER A 50 5.90 6.35 18.33
N SER A 51 6.63 6.15 17.23
CA SER A 51 6.48 4.97 16.38
C SER A 51 6.78 3.68 17.13
N ARG A 52 7.79 3.72 18.02
CA ARG A 52 8.22 2.60 18.85
C ARG A 52 7.13 2.10 19.77
N GLU A 53 6.57 3.01 20.57
CA GLU A 53 5.56 2.65 21.56
C GLU A 53 4.25 2.23 20.90
N GLN A 54 3.85 2.89 19.79
CA GLN A 54 2.68 2.49 19.02
C GLN A 54 2.84 1.07 18.48
N LEU A 55 4.00 0.75 17.92
CA LEU A 55 4.26 -0.56 17.35
C LEU A 55 4.31 -1.64 18.44
N ARG A 56 4.99 -1.40 19.57
CA ARG A 56 5.02 -2.31 20.73
C ARG A 56 3.61 -2.62 21.23
N TYR A 57 2.77 -1.60 21.39
CA TYR A 57 1.39 -1.76 21.80
C TYR A 57 0.61 -2.67 20.85
N TRP A 58 0.65 -2.39 19.54
CA TRP A 58 -0.10 -3.19 18.56
C TRP A 58 0.43 -4.61 18.40
N ILE A 59 1.74 -4.83 18.58
CA ILE A 59 2.33 -6.18 18.63
C ILE A 59 1.78 -6.94 19.83
N SER A 60 1.81 -6.37 21.03
CA SER A 60 1.27 -7.01 22.24
C SER A 60 -0.20 -7.37 22.03
N LYS A 61 -1.02 -6.41 21.58
CA LYS A 61 -2.44 -6.66 21.34
C LYS A 61 -2.70 -7.75 20.30
N THR A 62 -1.90 -7.79 19.24
CA THR A 62 -2.00 -8.85 18.23
C THR A 62 -1.70 -10.23 18.81
N ILE A 63 -0.72 -10.30 19.73
CA ILE A 63 -0.37 -11.53 20.45
C ILE A 63 -1.48 -11.93 21.43
N ASP A 64 -2.03 -10.97 22.17
CA ASP A 64 -3.15 -11.18 23.09
C ASP A 64 -4.41 -11.69 22.35
N ASP A 65 -4.61 -11.25 21.10
CA ASP A 65 -5.64 -11.74 20.18
C ASP A 65 -5.31 -13.13 19.57
N GLY A 66 -4.24 -13.79 20.01
CA GLY A 66 -3.84 -15.15 19.65
C GLY A 66 -3.06 -15.29 18.34
N MET A 67 -2.51 -14.19 17.80
CA MET A 67 -1.72 -14.21 16.56
C MET A 67 -0.21 -14.15 16.84
N ALA A 68 0.61 -14.87 16.06
CA ALA A 68 2.05 -14.97 16.33
C ALA A 68 2.85 -13.69 16.01
N ALA A 69 2.31 -12.75 15.23
CA ALA A 69 2.95 -11.48 14.83
C ALA A 69 4.40 -11.59 14.28
N LYS A 70 4.75 -12.70 13.60
CA LYS A 70 6.13 -12.98 13.14
C LYS A 70 6.58 -12.17 11.91
N LYS A 71 5.66 -11.87 10.99
CA LYS A 71 5.94 -11.02 9.82
C LYS A 71 5.02 -9.81 9.91
N ILE A 72 5.61 -8.63 9.92
CA ILE A 72 4.91 -7.38 10.16
C ILE A 72 5.11 -6.47 8.94
N GLU A 73 4.01 -5.99 8.39
CA GLU A 73 4.02 -4.83 7.49
C GLU A 73 3.51 -3.62 8.26
N VAL A 74 4.34 -2.59 8.37
CA VAL A 74 3.99 -1.34 9.05
C VAL A 74 3.40 -0.38 8.03
N ILE A 75 2.27 0.22 8.36
CA ILE A 75 1.61 1.25 7.57
C ILE A 75 1.66 2.55 8.37
N ILE A 76 2.45 3.50 7.89
CA ILE A 76 2.61 4.82 8.47
C ILE A 76 1.53 5.72 7.89
N LEU A 77 0.64 6.18 8.75
CA LEU A 77 -0.47 7.06 8.42
C LEU A 77 -0.24 8.44 9.00
N GLY A 78 -0.67 9.46 8.27
CA GLY A 78 -0.62 10.84 8.74
C GLY A 78 -0.30 11.77 7.59
N GLY A 79 -1.26 12.63 7.24
CA GLY A 79 -1.15 13.66 6.20
C GLY A 79 -0.26 13.27 5.02
N SER A 80 0.99 13.72 5.05
CA SER A 80 2.05 13.22 4.17
C SER A 80 3.34 13.01 4.95
N PHE A 81 3.87 11.79 4.94
CA PHE A 81 5.11 11.46 5.64
C PHE A 81 6.29 12.28 5.12
N LEU A 82 6.32 12.56 3.81
CA LEU A 82 7.40 13.31 3.18
C LEU A 82 7.38 14.81 3.50
N ALA A 83 6.29 15.33 4.08
CA ALA A 83 6.23 16.72 4.55
C ALA A 83 6.98 16.94 5.88
N HIS A 84 7.26 15.87 6.64
CA HIS A 84 8.07 15.98 7.85
C HIS A 84 9.54 16.20 7.54
N SER A 85 10.28 16.78 8.49
CA SER A 85 11.72 16.99 8.36
C SER A 85 12.46 15.66 8.19
N ARG A 86 13.61 15.68 7.48
CA ARG A 86 14.48 14.52 7.30
C ARG A 86 14.84 13.85 8.64
N ASN A 87 15.14 14.64 9.67
CA ASN A 87 15.44 14.11 10.99
C ASN A 87 14.24 13.35 11.58
N TYR A 88 13.04 13.94 11.54
CA TYR A 88 11.83 13.28 12.03
C TYR A 88 11.57 11.95 11.31
N ARG A 89 11.64 11.93 9.97
CA ARG A 89 11.40 10.70 9.19
C ARG A 89 12.35 9.57 9.60
N ARG A 90 13.62 9.91 9.80
CA ARG A 90 14.67 8.96 10.20
C ARG A 90 14.44 8.42 11.61
N GLU A 91 14.18 9.30 12.58
CA GLU A 91 13.90 8.90 13.96
C GLU A 91 12.61 8.08 14.06
N PHE A 92 11.58 8.47 13.31
CA PHE A 92 10.31 7.75 13.28
C PHE A 92 10.49 6.33 12.72
N ILE A 93 11.25 6.15 11.63
CA ILE A 93 11.55 4.81 11.12
C ILE A 93 12.52 4.06 12.03
N ARG A 94 13.50 4.71 12.67
CA ARG A 94 14.37 4.08 13.67
C ARG A 94 13.56 3.44 14.79
N GLY A 95 12.58 4.17 15.33
CA GLY A 95 11.69 3.68 16.38
C GLY A 95 10.88 2.43 15.99
N ILE A 96 10.58 2.22 14.70
CA ILE A 96 9.95 0.98 14.21
C ILE A 96 10.85 -0.23 14.45
N TYR A 97 12.14 -0.10 14.17
CA TYR A 97 13.10 -1.19 14.39
C TYR A 97 13.42 -1.38 15.89
N GLU A 98 13.52 -0.29 16.66
CA GLU A 98 13.71 -0.37 18.13
C GLU A 98 12.54 -1.07 18.85
N ALA A 99 11.34 -1.03 18.27
CA ALA A 99 10.20 -1.76 18.80
C ALA A 99 10.43 -3.28 18.80
N ILE A 100 11.25 -3.77 17.87
CA ILE A 100 11.54 -5.19 17.67
C ILE A 100 12.90 -5.58 18.26
N ASP A 101 13.97 -4.85 17.92
CA ASP A 101 15.36 -5.25 18.20
C ASP A 101 15.95 -4.59 19.45
N GLY A 102 15.08 -3.97 20.26
CA GLY A 102 15.44 -3.33 21.53
C GLY A 102 15.95 -1.89 21.37
N ASP A 103 16.00 -1.19 22.49
CA ASP A 103 16.43 0.21 22.55
C ASP A 103 17.91 0.33 22.17
N ALA A 104 18.22 1.26 21.28
CA ALA A 104 19.57 1.50 20.78
C ALA A 104 19.85 3.02 20.72
N PRO A 105 19.90 3.72 21.87
CA PRO A 105 19.89 5.18 21.93
C PRO A 105 21.09 5.85 21.27
N ASN A 106 22.21 5.13 21.13
CA ASN A 106 23.43 5.61 20.48
C ASN A 106 23.59 5.11 19.05
N SER A 107 22.62 4.35 18.52
CA SER A 107 22.67 3.82 17.17
C SER A 107 21.96 4.74 16.19
N THR A 108 22.56 4.89 15.03
CA THR A 108 21.94 5.48 13.85
C THR A 108 20.80 4.59 13.31
N ALA A 109 19.96 5.16 12.45
CA ALA A 109 18.90 4.39 11.78
C ALA A 109 19.49 3.24 10.94
N GLU A 110 20.62 3.46 10.28
CA GLU A 110 21.31 2.46 9.47
C GLU A 110 21.83 1.29 10.30
N GLU A 111 22.44 1.56 11.45
CA GLU A 111 22.96 0.51 12.34
C GLU A 111 21.86 -0.40 12.89
N ILE A 112 20.70 0.17 13.27
CA ILE A 112 19.58 -0.66 13.74
C ILE A 112 18.91 -1.42 12.60
N ILE A 113 18.85 -0.86 11.40
CA ILE A 113 18.37 -1.54 10.20
C ILE A 113 19.24 -2.76 9.87
N GLU A 114 20.57 -2.59 9.97
CA GLU A 114 21.50 -3.70 9.72
C GLU A 114 21.32 -4.82 10.75
N ARG A 115 21.16 -4.46 12.04
CA ARG A 115 20.80 -5.41 13.10
C ARG A 115 19.48 -6.14 12.77
N HIS A 116 18.46 -5.40 12.35
CA HIS A 116 17.15 -5.99 12.01
C HIS A 116 17.23 -6.98 10.85
N SER A 117 18.17 -6.79 9.91
CA SER A 117 18.34 -7.68 8.75
C SER A 117 18.64 -9.14 9.13
N SER A 118 19.11 -9.36 10.36
CA SER A 118 19.41 -10.67 10.94
C SER A 118 18.37 -11.13 11.99
N SER A 119 17.30 -10.35 12.20
CA SER A 119 16.27 -10.65 13.21
C SER A 119 15.42 -11.86 12.79
N ALA A 120 15.26 -12.83 13.69
CA ALA A 120 14.62 -14.11 13.39
C ALA A 120 13.20 -14.25 13.96
N GLU A 121 12.92 -13.63 15.12
CA GLU A 121 11.67 -13.83 15.85
C GLU A 121 10.51 -13.03 15.24
N ARG A 122 10.73 -11.73 14.98
CA ARG A 122 9.77 -10.83 14.36
C ARG A 122 10.47 -10.01 13.28
N ARG A 123 9.85 -9.90 12.11
CA ARG A 123 10.48 -9.33 10.93
C ARG A 123 9.59 -8.25 10.34
N ILE A 124 10.14 -7.04 10.20
CA ILE A 124 9.55 -5.95 9.43
C ILE A 124 9.78 -6.30 7.95
N ILE A 125 8.75 -6.87 7.33
CA ILE A 125 8.83 -7.35 5.94
C ILE A 125 8.50 -6.25 4.92
N GLY A 126 7.99 -5.11 5.40
CA GLY A 126 7.72 -3.94 4.57
C GLY A 126 7.21 -2.77 5.40
N ILE A 127 7.59 -1.57 4.97
CA ILE A 127 7.04 -0.31 5.48
C ILE A 127 6.30 0.38 4.32
N THR A 128 5.10 0.87 4.61
CA THR A 128 4.27 1.68 3.72
C THR A 128 4.18 3.10 4.26
N ILE A 129 4.38 4.09 3.40
CA ILE A 129 4.11 5.50 3.73
C ILE A 129 2.99 6.07 2.86
N GLU A 130 2.31 7.10 3.36
CA GLU A 130 1.41 7.94 2.57
C GLU A 130 2.14 9.24 2.18
N ALA A 131 2.01 9.65 0.92
CA ALA A 131 2.63 10.86 0.40
C ALA A 131 1.73 11.58 -0.60
N ARG A 132 1.95 12.89 -0.76
CA ARG A 132 1.41 13.61 -1.91
C ARG A 132 2.31 13.40 -3.14
N PRO A 133 1.75 13.29 -4.34
CA PRO A 133 2.50 13.24 -5.59
C PRO A 133 3.57 14.31 -5.76
N ASP A 134 3.27 15.57 -5.46
CA ASP A 134 4.16 16.72 -5.63
C ASP A 134 5.39 16.73 -4.70
N GLN A 135 5.43 15.82 -3.72
CA GLN A 135 6.50 15.69 -2.74
C GLN A 135 7.45 14.54 -3.04
N ILE A 136 7.22 13.85 -4.16
CA ILE A 136 8.04 12.71 -4.59
C ILE A 136 9.13 13.22 -5.53
N ASP A 137 10.37 13.07 -5.08
CA ASP A 137 11.55 13.29 -5.89
C ASP A 137 12.57 12.17 -5.67
N LYS A 138 13.65 12.19 -6.45
CA LYS A 138 14.68 11.14 -6.38
C LYS A 138 15.36 11.09 -5.01
N ALA A 139 15.66 12.23 -4.41
CA ALA A 139 16.42 12.32 -3.16
C ALA A 139 15.61 11.82 -1.96
N SER A 140 14.33 12.20 -1.88
CA SER A 140 13.40 11.73 -0.84
C SER A 140 13.13 10.23 -0.95
N LEU A 141 12.98 9.70 -2.17
CA LEU A 141 12.83 8.26 -2.36
C LEU A 141 14.07 7.46 -1.99
N GLU A 142 15.26 7.94 -2.35
CA GLU A 142 16.51 7.30 -1.97
C GLU A 142 16.66 7.22 -0.44
N GLU A 143 16.34 8.32 0.26
CA GLU A 143 16.35 8.36 1.72
C GLU A 143 15.43 7.30 2.32
N ILE A 144 14.15 7.29 1.95
CA ILE A 144 13.19 6.37 2.57
C ILE A 144 13.41 4.91 2.15
N PHE A 145 13.93 4.68 0.94
CA PHE A 145 14.29 3.34 0.46
C PHE A 145 15.38 2.74 1.35
N ARG A 146 16.44 3.50 1.62
CA ARG A 146 17.53 3.07 2.54
C ARG A 146 17.02 2.80 3.96
N LEU A 147 15.96 3.48 4.39
CA LEU A 147 15.30 3.25 5.67
C LEU A 147 14.39 2.00 5.71
N GLY A 148 14.21 1.32 4.56
CA GLY A 148 13.42 0.09 4.45
C GLY A 148 11.95 0.28 4.06
N VAL A 149 11.58 1.46 3.54
CA VAL A 149 10.28 1.65 2.88
C VAL A 149 10.20 0.77 1.63
N THR A 150 9.06 0.11 1.44
CA THR A 150 8.83 -0.80 0.30
C THR A 150 7.60 -0.43 -0.53
N LYS A 151 6.76 0.48 -0.03
CA LYS A 151 5.53 0.92 -0.68
C LYS A 151 5.24 2.39 -0.39
N VAL A 152 4.85 3.13 -1.43
CA VAL A 152 4.37 4.51 -1.31
C VAL A 152 2.92 4.53 -1.79
N GLU A 153 2.03 5.03 -0.94
CA GLU A 153 0.64 5.29 -1.31
C GLU A 153 0.44 6.78 -1.59
N LEU A 154 0.15 7.08 -2.86
CA LEU A 154 -0.08 8.42 -3.36
C LEU A 154 -1.53 8.82 -3.13
N GLY A 155 -1.72 9.96 -2.46
CA GLY A 155 -3.02 10.59 -2.31
C GLY A 155 -3.50 11.26 -3.60
N VAL A 156 -3.65 10.52 -4.70
CA VAL A 156 -4.00 10.99 -6.07
C VAL A 156 -5.34 11.74 -6.09
N GLN A 157 -6.35 11.15 -5.45
CA GLN A 157 -7.75 11.56 -5.39
C GLN A 157 -8.48 11.50 -6.73
N SER A 158 -8.01 12.24 -7.73
CA SER A 158 -8.52 12.27 -9.09
C SER A 158 -7.38 12.53 -10.08
N LEU A 159 -7.54 12.12 -11.33
CA LEU A 159 -6.67 12.51 -12.45
C LEU A 159 -7.29 13.61 -13.32
N ASN A 160 -8.45 14.16 -12.94
CA ASN A 160 -9.03 15.33 -13.58
C ASN A 160 -8.55 16.61 -12.88
N ASP A 161 -7.73 17.39 -13.58
CA ASP A 161 -7.05 18.55 -13.01
C ASP A 161 -8.02 19.69 -12.64
N GLU A 162 -9.14 19.85 -13.34
CA GLU A 162 -10.18 20.83 -12.96
C GLU A 162 -10.78 20.50 -11.60
N ILE A 163 -11.00 19.21 -11.31
CA ILE A 163 -11.53 18.75 -10.02
C ILE A 163 -10.48 18.94 -8.93
N LEU A 164 -9.21 18.65 -9.22
CA LEU A 164 -8.12 18.84 -8.26
C LEU A 164 -7.94 20.33 -7.91
N GLU A 165 -8.01 21.21 -8.90
CA GLU A 165 -7.89 22.66 -8.74
C GLU A 165 -9.09 23.22 -7.97
N PHE A 166 -10.32 22.85 -8.35
CA PHE A 166 -11.54 23.24 -7.63
C PHE A 166 -11.43 22.90 -6.13
N ASN A 167 -10.87 21.74 -5.82
CA ASN A 167 -10.73 21.26 -4.45
C ASN A 167 -9.43 21.70 -3.77
N LYS A 168 -8.62 22.57 -4.40
CA LYS A 168 -7.37 23.10 -3.85
C LYS A 168 -6.39 22.01 -3.40
N ARG A 169 -6.28 20.94 -4.21
CA ARG A 169 -5.49 19.75 -3.86
C ARG A 169 -4.00 20.06 -3.74
N GLY A 170 -3.50 20.97 -4.57
CA GLY A 170 -2.10 21.40 -4.60
C GLY A 170 -1.16 20.50 -5.42
N HIS A 171 -1.69 19.61 -6.25
CA HIS A 171 -0.93 18.84 -7.26
C HIS A 171 -1.80 18.62 -8.49
N SER A 172 -1.18 18.18 -9.58
CA SER A 172 -1.81 17.82 -10.86
C SER A 172 -1.68 16.32 -11.18
N SER A 173 -2.37 15.88 -12.22
CA SER A 173 -2.21 14.55 -12.82
C SER A 173 -0.81 14.33 -13.39
N LYS A 174 -0.10 15.41 -13.78
CA LYS A 174 1.31 15.34 -14.21
C LYS A 174 2.26 15.05 -13.05
N ASP A 175 2.00 15.61 -11.87
CA ASP A 175 2.78 15.29 -10.66
C ASP A 175 2.60 13.82 -10.28
N VAL A 176 1.39 13.28 -10.45
CA VAL A 176 1.11 11.85 -10.24
C VAL A 176 1.92 10.99 -11.22
N GLU A 177 1.94 11.36 -12.50
CA GLU A 177 2.72 10.66 -13.52
C GLU A 177 4.22 10.63 -13.17
N SER A 178 4.78 11.80 -12.83
CA SER A 178 6.18 11.94 -12.43
C SER A 178 6.51 11.12 -11.18
N ALA A 179 5.66 11.21 -10.14
CA ALA A 179 5.83 10.44 -8.91
C ALA A 179 5.82 8.93 -9.16
N VAL A 180 4.89 8.45 -9.99
CA VAL A 180 4.78 7.02 -10.34
C VAL A 180 6.04 6.52 -11.06
N ALA A 181 6.59 7.31 -11.99
CA ALA A 181 7.82 6.97 -12.68
C ALA A 181 8.99 6.82 -11.68
N VAL A 182 9.19 7.84 -10.84
CA VAL A 182 10.29 7.85 -9.86
C VAL A 182 10.15 6.71 -8.85
N ILE A 183 8.95 6.42 -8.32
CA ILE A 183 8.73 5.31 -7.38
C ILE A 183 9.08 3.95 -8.01
N ARG A 184 8.73 3.75 -9.29
CA ARG A 184 9.01 2.50 -10.01
C ARG A 184 10.49 2.32 -10.31
N ASP A 185 11.18 3.40 -10.66
CA ASP A 185 12.63 3.37 -10.96
C ASP A 185 13.46 2.98 -9.71
N PHE A 186 12.98 3.31 -8.51
CA PHE A 186 13.55 2.82 -7.23
C PHE A 186 13.10 1.40 -6.86
N GLY A 187 12.21 0.80 -7.63
CA GLY A 187 11.67 -0.53 -7.39
C GLY A 187 10.61 -0.60 -6.29
N LEU A 188 10.07 0.52 -5.83
CA LEU A 188 9.04 0.56 -4.80
C LEU A 188 7.66 0.24 -5.37
N LYS A 189 6.77 -0.32 -4.53
CA LYS A 189 5.36 -0.53 -4.86
C LYS A 189 4.61 0.80 -4.84
N VAL A 190 3.69 1.01 -5.79
CA VAL A 190 2.86 2.21 -5.91
C VAL A 190 1.41 1.87 -5.53
N GLY A 191 0.89 2.57 -4.52
CA GLY A 191 -0.53 2.54 -4.18
C GLY A 191 -1.22 3.86 -4.52
N PHE A 192 -2.47 3.82 -4.96
CA PHE A 192 -3.29 5.02 -5.17
C PHE A 192 -4.41 5.11 -4.14
N HIS A 193 -4.70 6.32 -3.68
CA HIS A 193 -5.99 6.66 -3.09
C HIS A 193 -6.78 7.46 -4.10
N LEU A 194 -7.94 6.94 -4.53
CA LEU A 194 -8.92 7.68 -5.31
C LEU A 194 -10.07 8.12 -4.40
N LEU A 195 -10.60 9.31 -4.65
CA LEU A 195 -11.71 9.90 -3.90
C LEU A 195 -12.82 10.26 -4.87
N LEU A 196 -13.89 9.47 -4.85
CA LEU A 196 -15.04 9.60 -5.73
C LEU A 196 -16.07 10.56 -5.11
N GLY A 197 -16.86 11.22 -5.96
CA GLY A 197 -17.91 12.14 -5.54
C GLY A 197 -17.40 13.47 -4.99
N MET A 198 -16.19 13.91 -5.36
CA MET A 198 -15.66 15.21 -4.95
C MET A 198 -16.49 16.38 -5.50
N PRO A 199 -16.52 17.53 -4.81
CA PRO A 199 -17.06 18.78 -5.35
C PRO A 199 -16.52 19.10 -6.75
N GLY A 200 -17.39 19.52 -7.67
CA GLY A 200 -17.03 19.75 -9.08
C GLY A 200 -16.92 18.48 -9.95
N SER A 201 -16.97 17.29 -9.34
CA SER A 201 -17.10 16.01 -10.05
C SER A 201 -18.55 15.66 -10.37
N ASN A 202 -18.73 14.62 -11.19
CA ASN A 202 -19.98 13.93 -11.43
C ASN A 202 -19.68 12.45 -11.76
N PHE A 203 -20.72 11.66 -11.98
CA PHE A 203 -20.60 10.23 -12.23
C PHE A 203 -19.66 9.88 -13.41
N GLU A 204 -19.79 10.61 -14.52
CA GLU A 204 -18.95 10.41 -15.72
C GLU A 204 -17.50 10.79 -15.46
N LYS A 205 -17.25 11.95 -14.84
CA LYS A 205 -15.89 12.41 -14.52
C LYS A 205 -15.16 11.46 -13.58
N ASP A 206 -15.86 10.88 -12.60
CA ASP A 206 -15.32 9.87 -11.68
C ASP A 206 -14.95 8.57 -12.40
N ILE A 207 -15.77 8.13 -13.36
CA ILE A 207 -15.47 6.97 -14.20
C ILE A 207 -14.26 7.22 -15.07
N VAL A 208 -14.21 8.34 -15.80
CA VAL A 208 -13.09 8.69 -16.69
C VAL A 208 -11.79 8.81 -15.91
N SER A 209 -11.83 9.46 -14.75
CA SER A 209 -10.68 9.59 -13.85
C SER A 209 -10.18 8.23 -13.35
N SER A 210 -11.10 7.35 -12.95
CA SER A 210 -10.78 5.98 -12.51
C SER A 210 -10.26 5.10 -13.64
N GLU A 211 -10.85 5.19 -14.84
CA GLU A 211 -10.41 4.47 -16.02
C GLU A 211 -8.98 4.87 -16.40
N ARG A 212 -8.68 6.18 -16.42
CA ARG A 212 -7.32 6.68 -16.63
C ARG A 212 -6.35 6.10 -15.59
N ALA A 213 -6.73 6.11 -14.31
CA ALA A 213 -5.88 5.60 -13.24
C ALA A 213 -5.59 4.09 -13.38
N LEU A 214 -6.54 3.32 -13.92
CA LEU A 214 -6.47 1.86 -13.99
C LEU A 214 -5.89 1.34 -15.32
N LYS A 215 -6.15 2.01 -16.44
CA LYS A 215 -5.83 1.52 -17.79
C LYS A 215 -4.68 2.24 -18.46
N ASP A 216 -4.41 3.51 -18.12
CA ASP A 216 -3.29 4.24 -18.71
C ASP A 216 -1.96 3.69 -18.17
N SER A 217 -1.05 3.35 -19.08
CA SER A 217 0.25 2.74 -18.78
C SER A 217 1.19 3.64 -17.96
N ARG A 218 0.90 4.94 -17.90
CA ARG A 218 1.64 5.90 -17.07
C ARG A 218 1.29 5.79 -15.59
N PHE A 219 0.08 5.31 -15.26
CA PHE A 219 -0.42 5.24 -13.89
C PHE A 219 -0.48 3.81 -13.36
N ARG A 220 -1.53 3.06 -13.73
CA ARG A 220 -1.88 1.67 -13.33
C ARG A 220 -1.21 1.21 -12.02
N PRO A 221 -1.79 1.48 -10.84
CA PRO A 221 -1.12 1.24 -9.57
C PRO A 221 -1.06 -0.26 -9.20
N ASP A 222 -0.11 -0.63 -8.34
CA ASP A 222 -0.03 -1.98 -7.78
C ASP A 222 -1.12 -2.20 -6.72
N HIS A 223 -1.42 -1.15 -5.96
CA HIS A 223 -2.47 -1.14 -4.94
C HIS A 223 -3.44 0.02 -5.15
N ILE A 224 -4.72 -0.16 -4.81
CA ILE A 224 -5.68 0.94 -4.87
C ILE A 224 -6.63 0.93 -3.66
N LYS A 225 -6.93 2.12 -3.16
CA LYS A 225 -7.98 2.39 -2.18
C LYS A 225 -9.00 3.31 -2.84
N PHE A 226 -10.25 2.86 -2.89
CA PHE A 226 -11.37 3.69 -3.30
C PHE A 226 -12.02 4.29 -2.06
N TYR A 227 -12.03 5.61 -1.98
CA TYR A 227 -12.75 6.38 -0.97
C TYR A 227 -13.87 7.18 -1.64
N PHE A 228 -14.81 7.63 -0.83
CA PHE A 228 -15.88 8.54 -1.22
C PHE A 228 -15.70 9.84 -0.46
N CYS A 229 -16.00 10.96 -1.10
CA CYS A 229 -16.00 12.27 -0.48
C CYS A 229 -17.19 12.34 0.48
N GLU A 230 -16.90 12.52 1.78
CA GLU A 230 -17.88 12.49 2.85
C GLU A 230 -18.03 13.89 3.47
N MET A 231 -19.19 14.15 4.06
CA MET A 231 -19.37 15.27 4.98
C MET A 231 -19.20 14.76 6.42
N PHE A 232 -18.20 15.27 7.13
CA PHE A 232 -18.01 15.02 8.56
C PHE A 232 -18.65 16.14 9.38
N LYS A 233 -18.62 16.00 10.70
CA LYS A 233 -19.12 17.04 11.61
C LYS A 233 -18.59 18.43 11.23
N LYS A 234 -19.47 19.43 11.29
CA LYS A 234 -19.16 20.83 11.00
C LYS A 234 -17.81 21.32 11.54
N GLU A 235 -17.46 21.01 12.79
CA GLU A 235 -16.21 21.45 13.42
C GLU A 235 -14.93 20.85 12.79
N PHE A 236 -15.05 19.80 11.98
CA PHE A 236 -13.94 19.16 11.30
C PHE A 236 -13.77 19.63 9.85
N MET A 237 -14.76 20.33 9.29
CA MET A 237 -14.85 20.59 7.85
C MET A 237 -14.42 22.01 7.50
N ASP A 238 -13.87 22.15 6.30
CA ASP A 238 -13.56 23.47 5.75
C ASP A 238 -14.85 24.27 5.51
N PRO A 239 -14.91 25.57 5.87
CA PRO A 239 -16.09 26.40 5.67
C PRO A 239 -16.58 26.44 4.22
N GLU A 240 -15.69 26.30 3.24
CA GLU A 240 -16.05 26.35 1.82
C GLU A 240 -16.85 25.12 1.40
N LEU A 241 -16.41 23.92 1.79
CA LEU A 241 -17.18 22.70 1.50
C LEU A 241 -18.51 22.71 2.26
N ARG A 242 -18.51 23.20 3.50
CA ARG A 242 -19.74 23.34 4.29
C ARG A 242 -20.75 24.22 3.58
N LYS A 243 -20.32 25.37 3.05
CA LYS A 243 -21.18 26.29 2.29
C LYS A 243 -21.75 25.62 1.04
N LEU A 244 -20.95 24.86 0.29
CA LEU A 244 -21.43 24.11 -0.89
C LEU A 244 -22.52 23.10 -0.51
N PHE A 245 -22.38 22.45 0.63
CA PHE A 245 -23.37 21.51 1.15
C PHE A 245 -24.66 22.19 1.61
N GLU A 246 -24.56 23.26 2.38
CA GLU A 246 -25.72 24.03 2.87
C GLU A 246 -26.51 24.70 1.73
N GLU A 247 -25.84 25.15 0.68
CA GLU A 247 -26.46 25.72 -0.52
C GLU A 247 -27.00 24.64 -1.49
N GLY A 248 -26.84 23.34 -1.17
CA GLY A 248 -27.28 22.23 -2.03
C GLY A 248 -26.48 22.08 -3.33
N LYS A 249 -25.34 22.77 -3.48
CA LYS A 249 -24.46 22.71 -4.66
C LYS A 249 -23.62 21.43 -4.72
N TRP A 250 -23.45 20.76 -3.59
CA TRP A 250 -22.80 19.46 -3.50
C TRP A 250 -23.39 18.65 -2.34
N LYS A 251 -23.45 17.33 -2.51
CA LYS A 251 -23.78 16.39 -1.43
C LYS A 251 -22.89 15.15 -1.54
N PRO A 252 -22.58 14.48 -0.43
CA PRO A 252 -21.98 13.16 -0.48
C PRO A 252 -22.86 12.20 -1.29
N LEU A 253 -22.22 11.29 -2.03
CA LEU A 253 -22.92 10.24 -2.76
C LEU A 253 -23.71 9.37 -1.78
N ASP A 254 -24.93 9.02 -2.12
CA ASP A 254 -25.70 8.04 -1.35
C ASP A 254 -25.23 6.60 -1.63
N LYS A 255 -25.75 5.63 -0.88
CA LYS A 255 -25.40 4.21 -1.05
C LYS A 255 -25.63 3.71 -2.47
N ARG A 256 -26.73 4.09 -3.14
CA ARG A 256 -27.06 3.61 -4.50
C ARG A 256 -26.11 4.22 -5.52
N GLU A 257 -25.82 5.51 -5.42
CA GLU A 257 -24.88 6.21 -6.28
C GLU A 257 -23.45 5.62 -6.15
N ARG A 258 -23.01 5.34 -4.92
CA ARG A 258 -21.72 4.68 -4.65
C ARG A 258 -21.65 3.28 -5.26
N GLU A 259 -22.70 2.48 -5.11
CA GLU A 259 -22.75 1.13 -5.69
C GLU A 259 -22.76 1.17 -7.22
N ALA A 260 -23.52 2.08 -7.83
CA ALA A 260 -23.55 2.26 -9.28
C ALA A 260 -22.17 2.65 -9.85
N LEU A 261 -21.43 3.53 -9.17
CA LEU A 261 -20.05 3.85 -9.57
C LEU A 261 -19.15 2.62 -9.51
N LEU A 262 -19.22 1.85 -8.43
CA LEU A 262 -18.40 0.66 -8.25
C LEU A 262 -18.73 -0.46 -9.24
N GLU A 263 -19.99 -0.59 -9.66
CA GLU A 263 -20.40 -1.53 -10.71
C GLU A 263 -19.71 -1.27 -12.04
N VAL A 264 -19.39 0.00 -12.34
CA VAL A 264 -18.64 0.36 -13.55
C VAL A 264 -17.12 0.28 -13.32
N ILE A 265 -16.64 0.77 -12.17
CA ILE A 265 -15.20 0.93 -11.92
C ILE A 265 -14.50 -0.39 -11.60
N LEU A 266 -15.10 -1.23 -10.75
CA LEU A 266 -14.41 -2.42 -10.23
C LEU A 266 -14.12 -3.50 -11.28
N PRO A 267 -14.96 -3.72 -12.31
CA PRO A 267 -14.61 -4.57 -13.44
C PRO A 267 -13.38 -4.11 -14.23
N MET A 268 -13.07 -2.80 -14.22
CA MET A 268 -11.90 -2.25 -14.93
C MET A 268 -10.59 -2.43 -14.16
N VAL A 269 -10.65 -2.83 -12.89
CA VAL A 269 -9.45 -3.00 -12.06
C VAL A 269 -8.61 -4.15 -12.62
N PRO A 270 -7.36 -3.91 -13.04
CA PRO A 270 -6.54 -4.95 -13.63
C PRO A 270 -6.30 -6.11 -12.67
N GLU A 271 -6.16 -7.31 -13.22
CA GLU A 271 -5.90 -8.51 -12.42
C GLU A 271 -4.61 -8.40 -11.62
N SER A 272 -3.63 -7.63 -12.10
CA SER A 272 -2.35 -7.35 -11.41
C SER A 272 -2.42 -6.22 -10.36
N THR A 273 -3.58 -5.57 -10.19
CA THR A 273 -3.78 -4.54 -9.16
C THR A 273 -4.51 -5.14 -7.95
N ARG A 274 -4.10 -4.75 -6.75
CA ARG A 274 -4.75 -5.18 -5.51
C ARG A 274 -5.59 -4.07 -4.90
N ILE A 275 -6.90 -4.28 -4.80
CA ILE A 275 -7.78 -3.39 -4.04
C ILE A 275 -7.50 -3.59 -2.54
N SER A 276 -6.94 -2.56 -1.90
CA SER A 276 -6.63 -2.55 -0.47
C SER A 276 -7.87 -2.21 0.37
N ARG A 277 -8.73 -1.31 -0.11
CA ARG A 277 -9.91 -0.83 0.62
C ARG A 277 -10.95 -0.20 -0.31
N ILE A 278 -12.23 -0.33 0.05
CA ILE A 278 -13.35 0.42 -0.52
C ILE A 278 -14.10 1.05 0.66
N GLY A 279 -14.22 2.38 0.64
CA GLY A 279 -14.81 3.16 1.74
C GLY A 279 -13.84 3.44 2.89
N ARG A 280 -14.21 4.40 3.73
CA ARG A 280 -13.43 4.85 4.89
C ARG A 280 -13.90 4.14 6.16
N LYS A 281 -12.96 3.91 7.09
CA LYS A 281 -13.32 3.59 8.48
C LYS A 281 -13.56 4.93 9.20
N CYS A 282 -14.73 5.07 9.81
CA CYS A 282 -15.14 6.18 10.66
C CYS A 282 -16.20 5.66 11.64
N ALA A 283 -16.42 6.37 12.73
CA ALA A 283 -17.59 6.14 13.58
C ALA A 283 -18.82 6.84 12.98
N ASP A 284 -20.00 6.29 13.21
CA ASP A 284 -21.25 6.84 12.68
C ASP A 284 -21.52 8.25 13.26
N SER A 285 -21.04 8.51 14.48
CA SER A 285 -21.09 9.81 15.12
C SER A 285 -20.21 10.87 14.45
N GLU A 286 -19.30 10.51 13.54
CA GLU A 286 -18.36 11.44 12.90
C GLU A 286 -18.83 11.95 11.54
N VAL A 287 -19.79 11.28 10.92
CA VAL A 287 -20.30 11.58 9.57
C VAL A 287 -21.69 12.21 9.66
N GLU A 288 -21.95 13.25 8.85
CA GLU A 288 -23.30 13.82 8.71
C GLU A 288 -24.16 13.04 7.70
N GLY A 289 -23.57 12.09 6.96
CA GLY A 289 -24.24 11.23 5.99
C GLY A 289 -24.21 9.74 6.33
N GLU A 290 -24.74 8.91 5.43
CA GLU A 290 -24.71 7.45 5.59
C GLU A 290 -23.27 6.92 5.41
N ARG A 291 -22.75 6.28 6.46
CA ARG A 291 -21.46 5.57 6.39
C ARG A 291 -21.51 4.47 5.35
N PHE A 292 -20.52 4.46 4.46
CA PHE A 292 -20.40 3.42 3.45
C PHE A 292 -19.07 2.68 3.54
N PHE A 293 -19.17 1.39 3.79
CA PHE A 293 -18.03 0.48 3.80
C PHE A 293 -18.48 -0.87 3.24
N ILE A 294 -17.78 -1.36 2.22
CA ILE A 294 -18.04 -2.69 1.65
C ILE A 294 -17.08 -3.69 2.29
N ASP A 295 -17.64 -4.68 3.01
CA ASP A 295 -16.82 -5.79 3.44
C ASP A 295 -16.39 -6.64 2.22
N ARG A 296 -15.13 -7.02 2.27
CA ARG A 296 -14.30 -7.51 1.17
C ARG A 296 -14.77 -8.85 0.59
N GLY A 297 -15.65 -9.58 1.28
CA GLY A 297 -16.09 -10.92 0.90
C GLY A 297 -17.06 -10.98 -0.29
N ASN A 298 -17.81 -9.90 -0.57
CA ASN A 298 -18.81 -9.88 -1.64
C ASN A 298 -18.38 -9.09 -2.89
N VAL A 299 -17.18 -8.51 -2.90
CA VAL A 299 -16.75 -7.61 -3.99
C VAL A 299 -16.62 -8.35 -5.33
N GLU A 300 -16.03 -9.55 -5.32
CA GLU A 300 -15.87 -10.38 -6.52
C GLU A 300 -17.23 -10.72 -7.17
N ARG A 301 -18.18 -11.21 -6.39
CA ARG A 301 -19.50 -11.63 -6.89
C ARG A 301 -20.40 -10.45 -7.23
N LYS A 302 -20.47 -9.44 -6.36
CA LYS A 302 -21.35 -8.28 -6.54
C LYS A 302 -20.93 -7.42 -7.72
N PHE A 303 -19.63 -7.16 -7.88
CA PHE A 303 -19.12 -6.20 -8.87
C PHE A 303 -18.28 -6.85 -9.97
N LYS A 304 -18.31 -8.19 -10.10
CA LYS A 304 -17.53 -8.94 -11.11
C LYS A 304 -16.03 -8.61 -11.11
N CYS A 305 -15.50 -8.20 -9.96
CA CYS A 305 -14.13 -7.72 -9.83
C CYS A 305 -13.12 -8.88 -9.86
N ARG A 306 -12.06 -8.74 -10.66
CA ARG A 306 -10.97 -9.73 -10.81
C ARG A 306 -9.62 -9.27 -10.28
N CYS A 307 -9.58 -8.21 -9.47
CA CYS A 307 -8.35 -7.75 -8.81
C CYS A 307 -7.68 -8.87 -8.00
N ILE A 308 -6.37 -8.73 -7.68
CA ILE A 308 -5.60 -9.71 -6.90
C ILE A 308 -6.37 -10.19 -5.67
N ARG A 309 -6.94 -9.26 -4.88
CA ARG A 309 -7.64 -9.58 -3.62
C ARG A 309 -8.84 -10.51 -3.80
N CYS A 310 -9.53 -10.43 -4.93
CA CYS A 310 -10.66 -11.31 -5.26
C CYS A 310 -10.17 -12.73 -5.59
N ARG A 311 -8.96 -12.83 -6.14
CA ARG A 311 -8.35 -14.08 -6.63
C ARG A 311 -7.36 -14.71 -5.64
N GLU A 312 -7.07 -14.06 -4.51
CA GLU A 312 -6.32 -14.65 -3.38
C GLU A 312 -6.92 -16.01 -2.97
N PRO A 313 -6.10 -17.01 -2.59
CA PRO A 313 -6.60 -18.30 -2.15
C PRO A 313 -7.47 -18.14 -0.90
N LEU A 314 -8.60 -18.87 -0.89
CA LEU A 314 -9.50 -18.90 0.26
C LEU A 314 -8.92 -19.81 1.36
N PRO A 315 -9.34 -19.65 2.63
CA PRO A 315 -9.03 -20.64 3.65
C PRO A 315 -9.45 -22.04 3.18
N LYS A 316 -8.53 -23.03 3.27
CA LYS A 316 -8.70 -24.42 2.79
C LYS A 316 -8.68 -24.60 1.26
N PHE A 317 -8.21 -23.61 0.50
CA PHE A 317 -7.96 -23.79 -0.92
C PHE A 317 -6.81 -24.79 -1.12
N GLU A 318 -7.06 -25.88 -1.84
CA GLU A 318 -6.06 -26.88 -2.20
C GLU A 318 -5.88 -26.93 -3.71
N THR A 319 -4.65 -27.09 -4.15
CA THR A 319 -4.30 -27.25 -5.57
C THR A 319 -3.15 -28.24 -5.69
N ASP A 320 -3.15 -29.01 -6.77
CA ASP A 320 -1.98 -29.78 -7.16
C ASP A 320 -0.87 -28.80 -7.57
N MET A 321 0.32 -28.93 -7.00
CA MET A 321 1.47 -28.12 -7.37
C MET A 321 1.95 -28.40 -8.81
N LYS A 322 1.62 -29.57 -9.38
CA LYS A 322 1.96 -29.91 -10.77
C LYS A 322 1.15 -29.13 -11.79
N SER A 323 -0.05 -28.64 -11.44
CA SER A 323 -0.90 -27.83 -12.32
C SER A 323 -0.63 -26.33 -12.19
N VAL A 324 0.33 -25.92 -11.36
CA VAL A 324 0.68 -24.50 -11.16
C VAL A 324 1.59 -24.04 -12.30
N ILE A 325 1.13 -23.01 -13.01
CA ILE A 325 1.89 -22.32 -14.04
C ILE A 325 2.33 -20.94 -13.55
N VAL A 326 3.33 -20.35 -14.21
CA VAL A 326 3.67 -18.94 -14.07
C VAL A 326 3.29 -18.23 -15.36
N ALA A 327 2.26 -17.38 -15.30
CA ALA A 327 1.85 -16.52 -16.41
C ALA A 327 2.54 -15.16 -16.26
N ASP A 328 2.95 -14.56 -17.38
CA ASP A 328 3.44 -13.19 -17.44
C ASP A 328 2.49 -12.26 -18.20
N GLU A 329 2.36 -11.02 -17.72
CA GLU A 329 1.64 -9.93 -18.37
C GLU A 329 2.57 -8.73 -18.46
N LYS A 330 2.89 -8.33 -19.70
CA LYS A 330 3.55 -7.05 -19.99
C LYS A 330 2.49 -6.01 -20.32
N TRP A 331 2.33 -5.02 -19.46
CA TRP A 331 1.32 -3.97 -19.64
C TRP A 331 1.89 -2.58 -19.94
N ARG A 332 3.21 -2.41 -19.80
CA ARG A 332 3.96 -1.30 -20.39
C ARG A 332 5.38 -1.75 -20.74
N GLU A 333 6.13 -0.92 -21.45
CA GLU A 333 7.47 -1.25 -21.94
C GLU A 333 8.40 -1.79 -20.85
N ASN A 334 8.35 -1.18 -19.66
CA ASN A 334 9.29 -1.42 -18.56
C ASN A 334 8.69 -2.16 -17.36
N GLU A 335 7.49 -2.76 -17.46
CA GLU A 335 6.88 -3.51 -16.34
C GLU A 335 6.35 -4.85 -16.80
N VAL A 336 6.71 -5.88 -16.05
CA VAL A 336 6.27 -7.25 -16.25
C VAL A 336 5.69 -7.76 -14.93
N TYR A 337 4.48 -8.27 -14.99
CA TYR A 337 3.80 -8.90 -13.88
C TYR A 337 3.83 -10.41 -14.09
N PHE A 338 4.35 -11.16 -13.12
CA PHE A 338 4.30 -12.61 -13.10
C PHE A 338 3.29 -13.07 -12.06
N GLU A 339 2.46 -14.03 -12.42
CA GLU A 339 1.49 -14.65 -11.52
C GLU A 339 1.63 -16.17 -11.53
N ALA A 340 1.78 -16.76 -10.36
CA ALA A 340 1.67 -18.19 -10.16
C ALA A 340 0.22 -18.55 -9.84
N ARG A 341 -0.40 -19.37 -10.68
CA ARG A 341 -1.80 -19.81 -10.55
C ARG A 341 -2.00 -21.24 -11.05
N PRO A 342 -3.05 -21.95 -10.60
CA PRO A 342 -3.44 -23.21 -11.24
C PRO A 342 -3.85 -22.96 -12.70
N GLU A 343 -3.58 -23.90 -13.58
CA GLU A 343 -3.94 -23.79 -14.99
C GLU A 343 -5.46 -23.69 -15.21
N SER A 344 -6.23 -24.47 -14.45
CA SER A 344 -7.69 -24.56 -14.53
C SER A 344 -8.45 -23.50 -13.73
N GLU A 345 -7.76 -22.71 -12.89
CA GLU A 345 -8.41 -21.77 -11.97
C GLU A 345 -7.77 -20.39 -11.99
N ASN A 346 -8.58 -19.33 -12.01
CA ASN A 346 -8.10 -17.96 -11.89
C ASN A 346 -7.88 -17.58 -10.41
N ARG A 347 -6.94 -18.28 -9.75
CA ARG A 347 -6.54 -18.06 -8.35
C ARG A 347 -5.06 -17.70 -8.27
N CYS A 348 -4.76 -16.52 -7.74
CA CYS A 348 -3.40 -16.00 -7.60
C CYS A 348 -2.74 -16.61 -6.34
N LEU A 349 -1.90 -17.61 -6.51
CA LEU A 349 -1.15 -18.26 -5.42
C LEU A 349 0.12 -17.50 -5.05
N GLY A 350 0.66 -16.74 -5.99
CA GLY A 350 1.76 -15.83 -5.76
C GLY A 350 1.96 -14.91 -6.95
N LEU A 351 2.69 -13.83 -6.74
CA LEU A 351 2.99 -12.84 -7.76
C LEU A 351 4.41 -12.30 -7.62
N LEU A 352 4.94 -11.83 -8.73
CA LEU A 352 6.17 -11.05 -8.79
C LEU A 352 6.00 -9.86 -9.73
N ARG A 353 6.49 -8.69 -9.31
CA ARG A 353 6.51 -7.47 -10.13
C ARG A 353 7.95 -7.17 -10.52
N LEU A 354 8.21 -7.10 -11.82
CA LEU A 354 9.53 -6.78 -12.37
C LEU A 354 9.47 -5.46 -13.11
N HIS A 355 10.28 -4.50 -12.69
CA HIS A 355 10.60 -3.32 -13.48
C HIS A 355 11.89 -3.56 -14.23
N ILE A 356 11.89 -3.32 -15.53
CA ILE A 356 13.04 -3.62 -16.38
C ILE A 356 13.23 -2.54 -17.43
N ASN A 357 14.47 -2.10 -17.61
CA ASN A 357 14.90 -1.20 -18.66
C ASN A 357 16.29 -1.62 -19.16
N SER A 358 16.85 -0.87 -20.12
CA SER A 358 18.14 -1.19 -20.74
C SER A 358 19.32 -1.29 -19.76
N THR A 359 19.19 -0.75 -18.55
CA THR A 359 20.27 -0.67 -17.56
C THR A 359 20.02 -1.48 -16.29
N ARG A 360 18.75 -1.75 -15.95
CA ARG A 360 18.38 -2.33 -14.65
C ARG A 360 17.18 -3.26 -14.77
N SER A 361 17.25 -4.36 -14.02
CA SER A 361 16.13 -5.28 -13.78
C SER A 361 15.88 -5.37 -12.28
N ILE A 362 14.75 -4.88 -11.80
CA ILE A 362 14.43 -4.76 -10.38
C ILE A 362 13.13 -5.51 -10.06
N VAL A 363 13.21 -6.51 -9.19
CA VAL A 363 12.05 -7.14 -8.57
C VAL A 363 11.51 -6.19 -7.50
N ARG A 364 10.32 -5.65 -7.75
CA ARG A 364 9.62 -4.66 -6.92
C ARG A 364 8.79 -5.30 -5.82
N GLU A 365 8.29 -6.49 -6.10
CA GLU A 365 7.50 -7.28 -5.16
C GLU A 365 7.65 -8.75 -5.49
N LEU A 366 7.80 -9.58 -4.45
CA LEU A 366 7.53 -10.99 -4.50
C LEU A 366 6.57 -11.29 -3.35
N HIS A 367 5.39 -11.80 -3.66
CA HIS A 367 4.40 -12.18 -2.67
C HIS A 367 3.91 -13.60 -2.95
N VAL A 368 3.97 -14.47 -1.95
CA VAL A 368 3.40 -15.82 -2.03
C VAL A 368 2.33 -15.90 -0.97
N TYR A 369 1.11 -16.20 -1.40
CA TYR A 369 0.00 -16.40 -0.49
C TYR A 369 0.18 -17.75 0.20
N GLY A 370 0.19 -17.73 1.53
CA GLY A 370 0.22 -18.93 2.36
C GLY A 370 -1.08 -19.09 3.14
N ILE A 371 -1.32 -20.30 3.65
CA ILE A 371 -2.33 -20.60 4.67
C ILE A 371 -1.58 -20.83 6.00
N GLU A 372 -2.03 -20.19 7.07
CA GLU A 372 -1.49 -20.35 8.43
C GLU A 372 -2.52 -21.16 9.23
N THR A 373 -2.05 -22.14 10.01
CA THR A 373 -2.82 -22.74 11.08
C THR A 373 -2.68 -21.92 12.36
N PRO A 374 -3.73 -21.85 13.20
CA PRO A 374 -3.64 -21.31 14.55
C PRO A 374 -2.50 -21.92 15.38
N ILE A 375 -2.06 -21.19 16.42
CA ILE A 375 -1.11 -21.69 17.41
C ILE A 375 -1.67 -22.99 18.01
N GLY A 376 -0.95 -24.10 17.85
CA GLY A 376 -1.34 -25.43 18.34
C GLY A 376 -1.79 -26.42 17.25
N GLU A 377 -2.01 -25.98 16.01
CA GLU A 377 -2.35 -26.87 14.89
C GLU A 377 -1.19 -26.97 13.89
N HIS A 378 -0.83 -28.20 13.50
CA HIS A 378 0.17 -28.45 12.46
C HIS A 378 -0.39 -28.05 11.09
N GLY A 379 0.03 -26.90 10.59
CA GLY A 379 -0.39 -26.38 9.28
C GLY A 379 0.43 -26.97 8.16
N ILE A 380 -0.28 -27.47 7.16
CA ILE A 380 0.30 -27.87 5.89
C ILE A 380 0.81 -26.60 5.21
N HIS A 381 2.12 -26.48 5.01
CA HIS A 381 2.75 -25.43 4.20
C HIS A 381 2.40 -25.62 2.71
N GLN A 382 1.15 -25.40 2.35
CA GLN A 382 0.66 -25.39 0.98
C GLN A 382 1.35 -24.20 0.26
N HIS A 383 1.92 -24.42 -0.93
CA HIS A 383 2.70 -23.46 -1.76
C HIS A 383 4.23 -23.39 -1.59
N LYS A 384 4.88 -24.41 -1.00
CA LYS A 384 6.35 -24.54 -1.10
C LYS A 384 6.79 -24.55 -2.58
N GLY A 385 7.73 -23.68 -2.96
CA GLY A 385 8.32 -23.64 -4.30
C GLY A 385 7.83 -22.50 -5.20
N ILE A 386 6.65 -21.92 -4.96
CA ILE A 386 6.09 -20.84 -5.81
C ILE A 386 7.04 -19.64 -5.90
N GLY A 387 7.58 -19.19 -4.77
CA GLY A 387 8.53 -18.07 -4.77
C GLY A 387 9.79 -18.35 -5.59
N LYS A 388 10.25 -19.61 -5.66
CA LYS A 388 11.38 -20.00 -6.51
C LYS A 388 10.99 -20.01 -7.99
N MET A 389 9.79 -20.47 -8.33
CA MET A 389 9.28 -20.44 -9.71
C MET A 389 9.17 -19.00 -10.23
N LEU A 390 8.59 -18.10 -9.43
CA LEU A 390 8.46 -16.68 -9.78
C LEU A 390 9.82 -15.99 -9.95
N LEU A 391 10.75 -16.19 -9.00
CA LEU A 391 12.09 -15.64 -9.12
C LEU A 391 12.82 -16.17 -10.35
N LYS A 392 12.72 -17.47 -10.64
CA LYS A 392 13.31 -18.05 -11.84
C LYS A 392 12.72 -17.44 -13.11
N ALA A 393 11.41 -17.25 -13.18
CA ALA A 393 10.76 -16.61 -14.32
C ALA A 393 11.25 -15.17 -14.52
N ALA A 394 11.43 -14.41 -13.44
CA ALA A 394 12.02 -13.08 -13.48
C ALA A 394 13.48 -13.11 -13.97
N GLU A 395 14.32 -13.98 -13.40
CA GLU A 395 15.72 -14.14 -13.79
C GLU A 395 15.86 -14.51 -15.28
N ASP A 396 15.06 -15.47 -15.76
CA ASP A 396 15.07 -15.91 -17.17
C ASP A 396 14.55 -14.80 -18.11
N TYR A 397 13.57 -14.00 -17.67
CA TYR A 397 13.11 -12.83 -18.42
C TYR A 397 14.20 -11.76 -18.51
N SER A 398 14.87 -11.44 -17.41
CA SER A 398 15.94 -10.45 -17.34
C SER A 398 17.13 -10.83 -18.23
N LYS A 399 17.51 -12.12 -18.27
CA LYS A 399 18.56 -12.61 -19.19
C LYS A 399 18.18 -12.41 -20.65
N ARG A 400 16.95 -12.76 -21.03
CA ARG A 400 16.44 -12.57 -22.41
C ARG A 400 16.40 -11.09 -22.81
N PHE A 401 16.19 -10.19 -21.86
CA PHE A 401 16.24 -8.75 -22.07
C PHE A 401 17.67 -8.19 -22.15
N GLY A 402 18.70 -9.01 -21.86
CA GLY A 402 20.11 -8.61 -21.90
C GLY A 402 20.65 -8.03 -20.58
N CYS A 403 19.91 -8.13 -19.48
CA CYS A 403 20.41 -7.72 -18.17
C CYS A 403 21.43 -8.75 -17.64
N LYS A 404 22.52 -8.24 -17.04
CA LYS A 404 23.56 -9.06 -16.38
C LYS A 404 23.32 -9.25 -14.89
N ILE A 405 22.59 -8.32 -14.27
CA ILE A 405 22.31 -8.30 -12.84
C ILE A 405 20.81 -8.10 -12.64
N ILE A 406 20.26 -8.81 -11.67
CA ILE A 406 18.90 -8.60 -11.17
C ILE A 406 18.97 -8.08 -9.74
N PHE A 407 18.19 -7.04 -9.46
CA PHE A 407 18.05 -6.41 -8.15
C PHE A 407 16.70 -6.76 -7.53
N VAL A 408 16.60 -6.67 -6.21
CA VAL A 408 15.35 -6.81 -5.45
C VAL A 408 15.21 -5.69 -4.44
N ALA A 409 14.10 -4.96 -4.52
CA ALA A 409 13.66 -3.99 -3.52
C ALA A 409 13.06 -4.73 -2.32
N SER A 410 13.93 -5.32 -1.49
CA SER A 410 13.55 -6.19 -0.37
C SER A 410 13.28 -5.39 0.90
N GLY A 411 12.20 -5.73 1.60
CA GLY A 411 12.05 -5.34 3.01
C GLY A 411 13.19 -5.89 3.86
N VAL A 412 13.60 -5.16 4.90
CA VAL A 412 14.79 -5.47 5.71
C VAL A 412 14.68 -6.86 6.32
N GLY A 413 13.55 -7.18 6.95
CA GLY A 413 13.30 -8.48 7.58
C GLY A 413 13.15 -9.67 6.62
N VAL A 414 13.25 -9.47 5.30
CA VAL A 414 13.21 -10.57 4.32
C VAL A 414 14.49 -10.70 3.48
N ARG A 415 15.52 -9.88 3.73
CA ARG A 415 16.81 -9.97 3.02
C ARG A 415 17.44 -11.36 3.11
N GLU A 416 17.34 -12.01 4.26
CA GLU A 416 17.87 -13.36 4.48
C GLU A 416 17.24 -14.44 3.57
N TYR A 417 15.98 -14.24 3.14
CA TYR A 417 15.34 -15.15 2.17
C TYR A 417 16.04 -15.11 0.80
N TYR A 418 16.56 -13.95 0.42
CA TYR A 418 17.28 -13.72 -0.83
C TYR A 418 18.75 -14.14 -0.72
N ARG A 419 19.41 -13.91 0.44
CA ARG A 419 20.78 -14.42 0.70
C ARG A 419 20.88 -15.92 0.49
N LYS A 420 19.91 -16.69 1.00
CA LYS A 420 19.80 -18.14 0.77
C LYS A 420 19.60 -18.57 -0.69
N LYS A 421 19.40 -17.62 -1.61
CA LYS A 421 19.26 -17.84 -3.06
C LYS A 421 20.41 -17.24 -3.87
N GLY A 422 21.49 -16.84 -3.19
CA GLY A 422 22.68 -16.29 -3.82
C GLY A 422 22.61 -14.79 -4.13
N TYR A 423 21.68 -14.05 -3.50
CA TYR A 423 21.69 -12.60 -3.60
C TYR A 423 22.57 -11.99 -2.50
N ILE A 424 23.28 -10.91 -2.82
CA ILE A 424 24.08 -10.12 -1.89
C ILE A 424 23.47 -8.73 -1.70
N LEU A 425 23.65 -8.11 -0.53
CA LEU A 425 23.21 -6.74 -0.29
C LEU A 425 24.25 -5.78 -0.85
N ASN A 426 23.84 -4.83 -1.69
CA ASN A 426 24.73 -3.80 -2.24
C ASN A 426 24.66 -2.49 -1.44
N GLU A 427 25.55 -1.55 -1.76
CA GLU A 427 25.66 -0.25 -1.08
C GLU A 427 24.42 0.65 -1.24
N ASP A 428 23.66 0.45 -2.32
CA ASP A 428 22.41 1.15 -2.59
C ASP A 428 21.22 0.60 -1.78
N GLY A 429 21.39 -0.54 -1.11
CA GLY A 429 20.38 -1.18 -0.27
C GLY A 429 19.51 -2.23 -0.97
N PHE A 430 19.82 -2.57 -2.22
CA PHE A 430 19.18 -3.64 -2.98
C PHE A 430 19.82 -5.00 -2.70
N MET A 431 19.03 -6.07 -2.77
CA MET A 431 19.59 -7.42 -2.91
C MET A 431 19.88 -7.65 -4.39
N GLU A 432 21.12 -7.95 -4.77
CA GLU A 432 21.52 -8.17 -6.17
C GLU A 432 22.07 -9.57 -6.40
N LYS A 433 21.95 -10.05 -7.64
CA LYS A 433 22.47 -11.33 -8.10
C LYS A 433 22.88 -11.24 -9.56
N GLU A 434 24.05 -11.80 -9.88
CA GLU A 434 24.50 -11.98 -11.27
C GLU A 434 23.68 -13.09 -11.95
N LEU A 435 23.26 -12.84 -13.20
CA LEU A 435 22.29 -13.65 -13.93
C LEU A 435 22.96 -14.75 -14.78
#